data_AF-A0A958AE31-F1
#
_entry.id   AF-A0A958AE31-F1
#
_cell.length_a   1.000
_cell.length_b   1.000
_cell.length_c   1.000
_cell.angle_alpha   90.00
_cell.angle_beta   90.00
_cell.angle_gamma   90.00
#
_symmetry.space_group_name_H-M   'P 1'
#
loop_
_entity.id
_entity.type
_entity.pdbx_description
1 polymer ?
#
loop_
_entity_poly.entity_id
_entity_poly.type
_entity_poly.pdbx_seq_one_letter_code
_entity_poly.pdbx_strand_id
1 'polypeptide(L)'
;SPVDIDVADMQHTEVRREWRHIDILVHDPDNKLVCLIENKIYSGEHSNQLERYYNIVRREFPTCRLIPILLSPGGEEPTHEDFIATSYDTIVKVLENVCATYRSVIGPEVSTLITHYITMLRRHIVSDSEIAKLCQKIYRQHQQALDLILEHRPDLQSDIAEYLAMFVERDFSQHQLSFFGTSGKQYFHFHAQEWERLPEALQDAPIEYDDLPLLFQFQNELNQLTLRLCIPSSYIYDPPYPEPICQRLLDTAQTHPEVFRQPDRRIMKRWTWMHRAEFLSAGDYDGADMESLTEKIDSKWQKFLAQDLPKIRAQIDQIDWSGLKFS
;
A
#
# COMPACT_ATOMS: atom_id res chain seq x y z
N SER A 1 -29.44 24.34 -28.89
CA SER A 1 -30.30 23.31 -28.29
C SER A 1 -29.67 21.93 -28.53
N PRO A 2 -30.14 20.84 -27.90
CA PRO A 2 -29.70 19.48 -28.24
C PRO A 2 -29.96 19.10 -29.70
N VAL A 3 -31.07 19.58 -30.27
CA VAL A 3 -31.44 19.37 -31.67
C VAL A 3 -30.44 20.05 -32.62
N ASP A 4 -29.98 21.25 -32.28
CA ASP A 4 -29.01 21.98 -33.12
C ASP A 4 -27.65 21.28 -33.19
N ILE A 5 -27.28 20.47 -32.19
CA ILE A 5 -26.03 19.69 -32.20
C ILE A 5 -26.19 18.43 -33.05
N ASP A 6 -27.36 17.79 -33.01
CA ASP A 6 -27.64 16.53 -33.72
C ASP A 6 -27.67 16.70 -35.26
N VAL A 7 -28.01 17.90 -35.75
CA VAL A 7 -28.05 18.22 -37.19
C VAL A 7 -26.84 19.03 -37.68
N ALA A 8 -25.87 19.33 -36.80
CA ALA A 8 -24.71 20.14 -37.15
C ALA A 8 -23.73 19.37 -38.06
N ASP A 9 -23.21 20.06 -39.07
CA ASP A 9 -22.08 19.53 -39.86
C ASP A 9 -20.79 19.73 -39.07
N MET A 10 -20.13 18.64 -38.70
CA MET A 10 -18.96 18.63 -37.79
C MET A 10 -17.64 18.32 -38.52
N GLN A 11 -17.60 18.44 -39.85
CA GLN A 11 -16.42 18.07 -40.67
C GLN A 11 -15.13 18.80 -40.29
N HIS A 12 -15.20 20.02 -39.79
CA HIS A 12 -14.03 20.81 -39.38
C HIS A 12 -13.74 20.74 -37.87
N THR A 13 -14.33 19.76 -37.17
CA THR A 13 -14.06 19.53 -35.75
C THR A 13 -12.62 19.10 -35.52
N GLU A 14 -11.94 19.80 -34.63
CA GLU A 14 -10.60 19.49 -34.15
C GLU A 14 -10.67 18.80 -32.78
N VAL A 15 -9.96 17.68 -32.63
CA VAL A 15 -9.81 16.99 -31.34
C VAL A 15 -8.37 17.09 -30.87
N ARG A 16 -8.16 17.72 -29.71
CA ARG A 16 -6.84 17.86 -29.04
C ARG A 16 -6.82 17.01 -27.78
N ARG A 17 -5.64 16.48 -27.46
CA ARG A 17 -5.36 15.74 -26.22
C ARG A 17 -4.33 16.50 -25.40
N GLU A 18 -4.45 16.45 -24.08
CA GLU A 18 -3.51 17.06 -23.12
C GLU A 18 -3.27 18.56 -23.34
N TRP A 19 -4.22 19.25 -23.98
CA TRP A 19 -4.06 20.65 -24.33
C TRP A 19 -4.20 21.50 -23.07
N ARG A 20 -3.11 22.18 -22.68
CA ARG A 20 -3.03 22.92 -21.41
C ARG A 20 -3.46 22.06 -20.20
N HIS A 21 -3.12 20.76 -20.22
CA HIS A 21 -3.45 19.76 -19.20
C HIS A 21 -4.94 19.34 -19.15
N ILE A 22 -5.73 19.67 -20.16
CA ILE A 22 -7.09 19.16 -20.34
C ILE A 22 -6.99 17.85 -21.14
N ASP A 23 -7.55 16.77 -20.60
CA ASP A 23 -7.40 15.43 -21.18
C ASP A 23 -7.86 15.38 -22.64
N ILE A 24 -9.07 15.90 -22.92
CA ILE A 24 -9.61 15.99 -24.28
C ILE A 24 -10.31 17.34 -24.48
N LEU A 25 -9.98 18.03 -25.57
CA LEU A 25 -10.67 19.22 -26.04
C LEU A 25 -11.17 19.00 -27.46
N VAL A 26 -12.46 19.20 -27.69
CA VAL A 26 -13.10 19.14 -29.00
C VAL A 26 -13.51 20.56 -29.37
N HIS A 27 -13.03 21.08 -30.50
CA HIS A 27 -13.32 22.44 -30.95
C HIS A 27 -13.87 22.41 -32.37
N ASP A 28 -15.05 22.97 -32.54
CA ASP A 28 -15.72 23.13 -33.82
C ASP A 28 -15.91 24.64 -34.10
N PRO A 29 -15.07 25.22 -34.97
CA PRO A 29 -15.10 26.65 -35.25
C PRO A 29 -16.37 27.08 -36.01
N ASP A 30 -16.91 26.22 -36.88
CA ASP A 30 -18.05 26.54 -37.73
C ASP A 30 -19.33 26.65 -36.91
N ASN A 31 -19.49 25.71 -35.97
CA ASN A 31 -20.63 25.68 -35.06
C ASN A 31 -20.39 26.53 -33.78
N LYS A 32 -19.23 27.18 -33.67
CA LYS A 32 -18.79 27.95 -32.48
C LYS A 32 -18.97 27.13 -31.20
N LEU A 33 -18.49 25.90 -31.21
CA LEU A 33 -18.63 24.95 -30.11
C LEU A 33 -17.26 24.56 -29.57
N VAL A 34 -17.14 24.50 -28.25
CA VAL A 34 -15.98 23.89 -27.60
C VAL A 34 -16.45 22.96 -26.50
N CYS A 35 -16.01 21.71 -26.54
CA CYS A 35 -16.25 20.72 -25.51
C CYS A 35 -14.93 20.39 -24.83
N LEU A 36 -14.85 20.53 -23.52
CA LEU A 36 -13.74 20.00 -22.73
C LEU A 36 -14.23 18.76 -21.99
N ILE A 37 -13.41 17.71 -21.96
CA ILE A 37 -13.73 16.47 -21.26
C ILE A 37 -12.56 16.20 -20.33
N GLU A 38 -12.84 16.22 -19.04
CA GLU A 38 -11.94 15.73 -18.00
C GLU A 38 -12.25 14.25 -17.76
N ASN A 39 -11.25 13.39 -17.84
CA ASN A 39 -11.36 11.95 -17.72
C ASN A 39 -10.73 11.45 -16.42
N LYS A 40 -11.56 10.97 -15.49
CA LYS A 40 -11.13 10.38 -14.22
C LYS A 40 -11.46 8.89 -14.17
N ILE A 41 -10.52 8.05 -13.72
CA ILE A 41 -10.75 6.61 -13.55
C ILE A 41 -10.40 6.13 -12.13
N TYR A 42 -9.29 6.59 -11.56
CA TYR A 42 -8.77 6.09 -10.26
C TYR A 42 -8.42 7.16 -9.23
N SER A 43 -8.47 8.44 -9.60
CA SER A 43 -8.10 9.57 -8.74
C SER A 43 -9.33 10.39 -8.37
N GLY A 44 -9.49 10.71 -7.09
CA GLY A 44 -10.44 11.73 -6.65
C GLY A 44 -10.15 13.09 -7.29
N GLU A 45 -11.15 13.96 -7.30
CA GLU A 45 -10.99 15.31 -7.82
C GLU A 45 -10.05 16.14 -6.92
N HIS A 46 -9.05 16.80 -7.50
CA HIS A 46 -8.25 17.79 -6.77
C HIS A 46 -9.01 19.11 -6.70
N SER A 47 -9.07 19.72 -5.52
CA SER A 47 -9.70 21.02 -5.32
C SER A 47 -9.16 22.05 -6.32
N ASN A 48 -10.06 22.68 -7.08
CA ASN A 48 -9.84 23.75 -8.05
C ASN A 48 -9.37 23.34 -9.47
N GLN A 49 -9.26 22.05 -9.79
CA GLN A 49 -8.86 21.63 -11.15
C GLN A 49 -9.89 22.01 -12.22
N LEU A 50 -11.17 21.72 -11.98
CA LEU A 50 -12.25 21.96 -12.94
C LEU A 50 -12.46 23.46 -13.20
N GLU A 51 -12.41 24.28 -12.14
CA GLU A 51 -12.49 25.74 -12.24
C GLU A 51 -11.36 26.32 -13.11
N ARG A 52 -10.13 25.83 -12.93
CA ARG A 52 -9.00 26.26 -13.75
C ARG A 52 -9.22 25.94 -15.23
N TYR A 53 -9.67 24.74 -15.55
CA TYR A 53 -9.91 24.32 -16.93
C TYR A 53 -11.04 25.08 -17.59
N TYR A 54 -12.14 25.28 -16.86
CA TYR A 54 -13.25 26.11 -17.29
C TYR A 54 -12.78 27.52 -17.68
N ASN A 55 -12.04 28.18 -16.79
CA ASN A 55 -11.54 29.54 -17.02
C ASN A 55 -10.55 29.63 -18.19
N ILE A 56 -9.69 28.63 -18.35
CA ILE A 56 -8.76 28.55 -19.49
C ILE A 56 -9.56 28.49 -20.80
N VAL A 57 -10.52 27.57 -20.92
CA VAL A 57 -11.25 27.39 -22.18
C VAL A 57 -12.14 28.59 -22.47
N ARG A 58 -12.80 29.15 -21.47
CA ARG A 58 -13.62 30.37 -21.62
C ARG A 58 -12.81 31.57 -22.11
N ARG A 59 -11.56 31.71 -21.67
CA ARG A 59 -10.66 32.80 -22.11
C ARG A 59 -10.16 32.60 -23.53
N GLU A 60 -9.82 31.37 -23.90
CA GLU A 60 -9.19 31.06 -25.20
C GLU A 60 -10.24 30.96 -26.33
N PHE A 61 -11.49 30.63 -26.00
CA PHE A 61 -12.60 30.50 -26.94
C PHE A 61 -13.83 31.35 -26.53
N PRO A 62 -13.70 32.68 -26.40
CA PRO A 62 -14.72 33.54 -25.80
C PRO A 62 -16.02 33.65 -26.60
N THR A 63 -15.97 33.34 -27.90
CA THR A 63 -17.12 33.38 -28.82
C THR A 63 -17.80 32.03 -28.98
N CYS A 64 -17.24 30.97 -28.41
CA CYS A 64 -17.76 29.62 -28.52
C CYS A 64 -18.65 29.27 -27.33
N ARG A 65 -19.66 28.45 -27.59
CA ARG A 65 -20.44 27.79 -26.54
C ARG A 65 -19.57 26.68 -25.93
N LEU A 66 -19.29 26.81 -24.63
CA LEU A 66 -18.56 25.81 -23.86
C LEU A 66 -19.49 24.71 -23.34
N ILE A 67 -19.10 23.45 -23.54
CA ILE A 67 -19.69 22.26 -22.93
C ILE A 67 -18.60 21.56 -22.10
N PRO A 68 -18.57 21.73 -20.77
CA PRO A 68 -17.64 21.04 -19.92
C PRO A 68 -18.22 19.72 -19.41
N ILE A 69 -17.45 18.64 -19.57
CA ILE A 69 -17.86 17.29 -19.20
C ILE A 69 -16.85 16.71 -18.23
N LEU A 70 -17.34 16.12 -17.14
CA LEU A 70 -16.57 15.24 -16.27
C LEU A 70 -16.97 13.80 -16.60
N LEU A 71 -16.03 13.03 -17.15
CA LEU A 71 -16.20 11.61 -17.43
C LEU A 71 -15.53 10.78 -16.33
N SER A 72 -16.31 9.97 -15.64
CA SER A 72 -15.81 9.12 -14.56
C SER A 72 -16.49 7.73 -14.55
N PRO A 73 -16.01 6.72 -13.79
CA PRO A 73 -16.56 5.38 -13.88
C PRO A 73 -18.05 5.34 -13.47
N GLY A 74 -18.42 6.09 -12.43
CA GLY A 74 -19.76 6.11 -11.87
C GLY A 74 -20.59 7.36 -12.19
N GLY A 75 -20.05 8.34 -12.92
CA GLY A 75 -20.69 9.65 -13.10
C GLY A 75 -20.77 10.41 -11.77
N GLU A 76 -19.60 10.62 -11.16
CA GLU A 76 -19.45 11.39 -9.93
C GLU A 76 -19.79 12.87 -10.18
N GLU A 77 -20.40 13.53 -9.18
CA GLU A 77 -20.72 14.95 -9.26
C GLU A 77 -19.44 15.79 -9.29
N PRO A 78 -19.31 16.77 -10.21
CA PRO A 78 -18.15 17.64 -10.29
C PRO A 78 -18.16 18.68 -9.16
N THR A 79 -16.99 19.15 -8.71
CA THR A 79 -16.94 20.28 -7.78
C THR A 79 -17.32 21.63 -8.41
N HIS A 80 -17.34 21.71 -9.74
CA HIS A 80 -17.70 22.92 -10.48
C HIS A 80 -19.09 22.78 -11.10
N GLU A 81 -20.01 23.69 -10.76
CA GLU A 81 -21.44 23.61 -11.10
C GLU A 81 -21.76 23.54 -12.59
N ASP A 82 -20.95 24.19 -13.44
CA ASP A 82 -21.18 24.17 -14.89
C ASP A 82 -20.81 22.83 -15.57
N PHE A 83 -20.05 21.95 -14.91
CA PHE A 83 -19.65 20.67 -15.49
C PHE A 83 -20.82 19.69 -15.52
N ILE A 84 -20.92 18.96 -16.63
CA ILE A 84 -21.89 17.89 -16.81
C ILE A 84 -21.22 16.57 -16.42
N ALA A 85 -21.74 15.91 -15.39
CA ALA A 85 -21.32 14.56 -15.00
C ALA A 85 -21.76 13.53 -16.04
N THR A 86 -20.85 12.67 -16.48
CA THR A 86 -21.19 11.50 -17.30
C THR A 86 -20.37 10.28 -16.90
N SER A 87 -20.89 9.10 -17.22
CA SER A 87 -20.25 7.84 -16.86
C SER A 87 -19.72 7.08 -18.08
N TYR A 88 -18.76 6.18 -17.84
CA TYR A 88 -18.30 5.25 -18.86
C TYR A 88 -19.41 4.32 -19.38
N ASP A 89 -20.43 4.02 -18.57
CA ASP A 89 -21.62 3.28 -19.03
C ASP A 89 -22.39 4.06 -20.10
N THR A 90 -22.55 5.38 -19.92
CA THR A 90 -23.14 6.26 -20.94
C THR A 90 -22.31 6.26 -22.22
N ILE A 91 -20.98 6.35 -22.12
CA ILE A 91 -20.08 6.30 -23.29
C ILE A 91 -20.20 4.97 -24.03
N VAL A 92 -20.23 3.85 -23.31
CA VAL A 92 -20.43 2.52 -23.90
C VAL A 92 -21.74 2.48 -24.69
N LYS A 93 -22.85 2.93 -24.10
CA LYS A 93 -24.16 2.99 -24.79
C LYS A 93 -24.14 3.86 -26.04
N VAL A 94 -23.48 5.02 -25.98
CA VAL A 94 -23.32 5.90 -27.15
C VAL A 94 -22.54 5.21 -28.25
N LEU A 95 -21.40 4.58 -27.93
CA LEU A 95 -20.57 3.89 -28.91
C LEU A 95 -21.26 2.67 -29.53
N GLU A 96 -22.03 1.92 -28.73
CA GLU A 96 -22.86 0.82 -29.22
C GLU A 96 -23.93 1.31 -30.19
N ASN A 97 -24.63 2.39 -29.84
CA ASN A 97 -25.63 3.01 -30.71
C ASN A 97 -25.02 3.54 -32.02
N VAL A 98 -23.84 4.17 -31.95
CA VAL A 98 -23.12 4.64 -33.14
C VAL A 98 -22.74 3.47 -34.05
N CYS A 99 -22.22 2.38 -33.49
CA CYS A 99 -21.88 1.18 -34.25
C CYS A 99 -23.10 0.49 -34.87
N ALA A 100 -24.24 0.50 -34.18
CA ALA A 100 -25.49 -0.09 -34.67
C ALA A 100 -26.11 0.76 -35.80
N THR A 101 -26.17 2.08 -35.62
CA THR A 101 -26.86 3.01 -36.53
C THR A 101 -26.05 3.33 -37.78
N TYR A 102 -24.74 3.54 -37.63
CA TYR A 102 -23.87 4.04 -38.71
C TYR A 102 -22.90 2.99 -39.26
N ARG A 103 -23.23 1.70 -39.09
CA ARG A 103 -22.38 0.56 -39.47
C ARG A 103 -21.87 0.63 -40.92
N SER A 104 -22.71 1.10 -41.85
CA SER A 104 -22.37 1.21 -43.27
C SER A 104 -21.43 2.37 -43.61
N VAL A 105 -21.31 3.37 -42.73
CA VAL A 105 -20.50 4.59 -42.94
C VAL A 105 -19.13 4.45 -42.26
N ILE A 106 -19.07 3.82 -41.09
CA ILE A 106 -17.86 3.73 -40.24
C ILE A 106 -16.83 2.71 -40.78
N GLY A 107 -17.26 1.74 -41.58
CA GLY A 107 -16.40 0.69 -42.11
C GLY A 107 -16.03 -0.40 -41.10
N PRO A 108 -15.62 -1.60 -41.57
CA PRO A 108 -15.46 -2.78 -40.72
C PRO A 108 -14.30 -2.70 -39.72
N GLU A 109 -13.20 -2.04 -40.10
CA GLU A 109 -12.01 -1.92 -39.23
C GLU A 109 -12.28 -1.04 -38.02
N VAL A 110 -12.85 0.15 -38.24
CA VAL A 110 -13.20 1.09 -37.17
C VAL A 110 -14.30 0.50 -36.27
N SER A 111 -15.29 -0.19 -36.84
CA SER A 111 -16.31 -0.90 -36.05
C SER A 111 -15.70 -1.97 -35.13
N THR A 112 -14.70 -2.71 -35.62
CA THR A 112 -13.99 -3.72 -34.82
C THR A 112 -13.20 -3.06 -33.68
N LEU A 113 -12.52 -1.95 -33.95
CA LEU A 113 -11.79 -1.18 -32.94
C LEU A 113 -12.73 -0.69 -31.82
N ILE A 114 -13.86 -0.09 -32.18
CA ILE A 114 -14.84 0.41 -31.20
C ILE A 114 -15.40 -0.75 -30.36
N THR A 115 -15.68 -1.90 -30.97
CA THR A 115 -16.18 -3.09 -30.27
C THR A 115 -15.16 -3.63 -29.26
N HIS A 116 -13.88 -3.71 -29.64
CA HIS A 116 -12.81 -4.11 -28.72
C HIS A 116 -12.65 -3.11 -27.58
N TYR A 117 -12.76 -1.81 -27.86
CA TYR A 117 -12.71 -0.77 -26.84
C TYR A 117 -13.87 -0.88 -25.84
N ILE A 118 -15.12 -1.06 -26.31
CA ILE A 118 -16.29 -1.32 -25.46
C ILE A 118 -16.04 -2.53 -24.54
N THR A 119 -15.51 -3.61 -25.09
CA THR A 119 -15.21 -4.84 -24.33
C THR A 119 -14.19 -4.58 -23.22
N MET A 120 -13.14 -3.80 -23.51
CA MET A 120 -12.14 -3.41 -22.52
C MET A 120 -12.72 -2.51 -21.43
N LEU A 121 -13.56 -1.54 -21.80
CA LEU A 121 -14.24 -0.65 -20.85
C LEU A 121 -15.14 -1.43 -19.90
N ARG A 122 -15.97 -2.35 -20.41
CA ARG A 122 -16.83 -3.23 -19.60
C ARG A 122 -16.07 -4.09 -18.62
N ARG A 123 -14.91 -4.61 -19.01
CA ARG A 123 -14.14 -5.52 -18.16
C ARG A 123 -13.39 -4.80 -17.04
N HIS A 124 -12.91 -3.59 -17.26
CA HIS A 124 -11.94 -2.96 -16.35
C HIS A 124 -12.38 -1.64 -15.73
N ILE A 125 -13.44 -0.99 -16.24
CA ILE A 125 -13.86 0.36 -15.81
C ILE A 125 -15.34 0.39 -15.45
N VAL A 126 -16.20 -0.15 -16.31
CA VAL A 126 -17.64 -0.28 -16.03
C VAL A 126 -17.84 -1.54 -15.20
N SER A 127 -17.69 -1.42 -13.88
CA SER A 127 -17.84 -2.55 -12.95
C SER A 127 -19.27 -3.13 -13.03
N ASP A 128 -19.44 -4.20 -13.81
CA ASP A 128 -20.72 -4.92 -13.96
C ASP A 128 -21.09 -5.79 -12.76
N SER A 129 -20.24 -5.84 -11.73
CA SER A 129 -20.56 -6.55 -10.50
C SER A 129 -21.69 -5.81 -9.76
N GLU A 130 -22.82 -6.48 -9.55
CA GLU A 130 -23.90 -5.99 -8.67
C GLU A 130 -23.35 -5.58 -7.30
N ILE A 131 -22.30 -6.26 -6.82
CA ILE A 131 -21.59 -5.93 -5.58
C ILE A 131 -20.92 -4.56 -5.71
N ALA A 132 -20.27 -4.25 -6.83
CA ALA A 132 -19.62 -2.95 -7.03
C ALA A 132 -20.65 -1.80 -7.10
N LYS A 133 -21.77 -2.00 -7.80
CA LYS A 133 -22.88 -1.02 -7.85
C LYS A 133 -23.52 -0.83 -6.47
N LEU A 134 -23.67 -1.90 -5.70
CA LEU A 134 -24.16 -1.85 -4.32
C LEU A 134 -23.16 -1.12 -3.41
N CYS A 135 -21.87 -1.41 -3.50
CA CYS A 135 -20.82 -0.71 -2.74
C CYS A 135 -20.77 0.77 -3.08
N GLN A 136 -20.85 1.15 -4.36
CA GLN A 136 -20.90 2.56 -4.78
C GLN A 136 -22.15 3.26 -4.25
N LYS A 137 -23.31 2.60 -4.28
CA LYS A 137 -24.56 3.14 -3.73
C LYS A 137 -24.49 3.32 -2.21
N ILE A 138 -23.97 2.34 -1.48
CA ILE A 138 -23.74 2.42 -0.03
C ILE A 138 -22.78 3.58 0.28
N TYR A 139 -21.68 3.69 -0.47
CA TYR A 139 -20.71 4.78 -0.29
C TYR A 139 -21.35 6.15 -0.49
N ARG A 140 -22.08 6.36 -1.59
CA ARG A 140 -22.77 7.64 -1.87
C ARG A 140 -23.83 7.98 -0.82
N GLN A 141 -24.59 6.99 -0.32
CA GLN A 141 -25.66 7.23 0.64
C GLN A 141 -25.16 7.46 2.07
N HIS A 142 -24.00 6.90 2.41
CA HIS A 142 -23.45 6.93 3.76
C HIS A 142 -22.05 7.55 3.81
N GLN A 143 -21.71 8.40 2.84
CA GLN A 143 -20.36 8.94 2.68
C GLN A 143 -19.84 9.56 3.98
N GLN A 144 -20.61 10.46 4.60
CA GLN A 144 -20.21 11.09 5.87
C GLN A 144 -19.96 10.07 6.98
N ALA A 145 -20.81 9.04 7.11
CA ALA A 145 -20.63 8.01 8.13
C ALA A 145 -19.44 7.09 7.83
N LEU A 146 -19.23 6.74 6.56
CA LEU A 146 -18.10 5.91 6.12
C LEU A 146 -16.78 6.65 6.23
N ASP A 147 -16.75 7.93 5.86
CA ASP A 147 -15.59 8.81 6.03
C ASP A 147 -15.28 9.00 7.52
N LEU A 148 -16.30 9.17 8.38
CA LEU A 148 -16.13 9.21 9.83
C LEU A 148 -15.59 7.89 10.40
N ILE A 149 -16.09 6.74 9.91
CA ILE A 149 -15.60 5.40 10.27
C ILE A 149 -14.15 5.21 9.81
N LEU A 150 -13.78 5.73 8.64
CA LEU A 150 -12.41 5.66 8.12
C LEU A 150 -11.47 6.58 8.91
N GLU A 151 -11.94 7.78 9.28
CA GLU A 151 -11.22 8.75 10.10
C GLU A 151 -11.01 8.25 11.54
N HIS A 152 -12.02 7.59 12.11
CA HIS A 152 -11.97 6.98 13.45
C HIS A 152 -11.70 5.48 13.38
N ARG A 153 -11.16 5.00 12.26
CA ARG A 153 -10.87 3.57 12.09
C ARG A 153 -9.87 3.19 13.17
N PRO A 154 -10.15 2.17 14.00
CA PRO A 154 -9.20 1.68 14.98
C PRO A 154 -7.90 1.34 14.25
N ASP A 155 -6.84 2.09 14.55
CA ASP A 155 -5.51 1.80 14.05
C ASP A 155 -4.91 0.71 14.92
N LEU A 156 -5.41 -0.51 14.74
CA LEU A 156 -4.98 -1.68 15.51
C LEU A 156 -3.46 -1.84 15.51
N GLN A 157 -2.77 -1.42 14.45
CA GLN A 157 -1.31 -1.47 14.41
C GLN A 157 -0.68 -0.46 15.37
N SER A 158 -1.23 0.74 15.49
CA SER A 158 -0.78 1.71 16.49
C SER A 158 -1.10 1.21 17.90
N ASP A 159 -2.30 0.68 18.13
CA ASP A 159 -2.72 0.14 19.43
C ASP A 159 -1.82 -1.04 19.86
N ILE A 160 -1.52 -1.97 18.94
CA ILE A 160 -0.58 -3.08 19.19
C ILE A 160 0.83 -2.56 19.46
N ALA A 161 1.29 -1.55 18.73
CA ALA A 161 2.64 -0.99 18.93
C ALA A 161 2.78 -0.33 20.31
N GLU A 162 1.77 0.43 20.74
CA GLU A 162 1.70 1.00 22.08
C GLU A 162 1.68 -0.08 23.16
N TYR A 163 0.90 -1.15 22.93
CA TYR A 163 0.86 -2.28 23.85
C TYR A 163 2.20 -3.02 23.96
N LEU A 164 2.89 -3.26 22.84
CA LEU A 164 4.23 -3.87 22.85
C LEU A 164 5.25 -3.01 23.60
N ALA A 165 5.13 -1.67 23.54
CA ALA A 165 6.01 -0.77 24.28
C ALA A 165 5.89 -0.97 25.80
N MET A 166 4.74 -1.42 26.31
CA MET A 166 4.56 -1.73 27.74
C MET A 166 5.45 -2.89 28.21
N PHE A 167 5.91 -3.77 27.31
CA PHE A 167 6.83 -4.87 27.69
C PHE A 167 8.16 -4.35 28.24
N VAL A 168 8.60 -3.17 27.79
CA VAL A 168 9.85 -2.54 28.24
C VAL A 168 9.82 -2.31 29.75
N GLU A 169 8.73 -1.76 30.26
CA GLU A 169 8.58 -1.49 31.69
C GLU A 169 8.24 -2.75 32.48
N ARG A 170 7.43 -3.65 31.90
CA ARG A 170 6.90 -4.82 32.60
C ARG A 170 7.90 -5.96 32.75
N ASP A 171 8.60 -6.32 31.67
CA ASP A 171 9.27 -7.62 31.56
C ASP A 171 10.79 -7.50 31.31
N PHE A 172 11.26 -6.42 30.68
CA PHE A 172 12.62 -6.39 30.13
C PHE A 172 13.72 -6.45 31.20
N SER A 173 13.57 -5.67 32.27
CA SER A 173 14.54 -5.66 33.37
C SER A 173 14.67 -7.05 34.03
N GLN A 174 13.54 -7.75 34.22
CA GLN A 174 13.51 -9.08 34.84
C GLN A 174 14.18 -10.15 33.97
N HIS A 175 14.13 -9.99 32.64
CA HIS A 175 14.64 -10.95 31.68
C HIS A 175 15.98 -10.53 31.05
N GLN A 176 16.63 -9.46 31.55
CA GLN A 176 17.87 -8.93 30.98
C GLN A 176 17.74 -8.64 29.47
N LEU A 177 16.63 -7.99 29.10
CA LEU A 177 16.39 -7.51 27.75
C LEU A 177 16.62 -6.01 27.68
N SER A 178 17.10 -5.54 26.54
CA SER A 178 17.30 -4.13 26.24
C SER A 178 16.43 -3.74 25.05
N PHE A 179 15.72 -2.62 25.19
CA PHE A 179 14.99 -2.01 24.09
C PHE A 179 15.97 -1.35 23.13
N PHE A 180 15.82 -1.61 21.84
CA PHE A 180 16.67 -1.05 20.80
C PHE A 180 16.02 0.11 20.08
N GLY A 181 14.73 -0.01 19.72
CA GLY A 181 14.03 1.06 19.02
C GLY A 181 12.79 0.59 18.27
N THR A 182 12.03 1.56 17.74
CA THR A 182 10.91 1.31 16.83
C THR A 182 11.16 1.92 15.45
N SER A 183 10.54 1.35 14.42
CA SER A 183 10.45 1.96 13.10
C SER A 183 8.97 2.07 12.71
N GLY A 184 8.40 3.24 13.02
CA GLY A 184 6.95 3.44 13.02
C GLY A 184 6.22 2.46 13.93
N LYS A 185 4.96 2.17 13.59
CA LYS A 185 4.12 1.16 14.28
C LYS A 185 4.36 -0.29 13.85
N GLN A 186 5.17 -0.47 12.80
CA GLN A 186 5.36 -1.78 12.15
C GLN A 186 6.44 -2.61 12.83
N TYR A 187 7.48 -1.97 13.36
CA TYR A 187 8.64 -2.68 13.88
C TYR A 187 8.99 -2.22 15.29
N PHE A 188 9.17 -3.19 16.18
CA PHE A 188 9.64 -3.00 17.55
C PHE A 188 10.82 -3.93 17.80
N HIS A 189 11.95 -3.37 18.22
CA HIS A 189 13.22 -4.07 18.31
C HIS A 189 13.74 -4.11 19.75
N PHE A 190 14.28 -5.26 20.13
CA PHE A 190 14.93 -5.48 21.41
C PHE A 190 15.95 -6.60 21.28
N HIS A 191 16.81 -6.78 22.27
CA HIS A 191 17.80 -7.85 22.29
C HIS A 191 18.08 -8.31 23.72
N ALA A 192 18.79 -9.42 23.86
CA ALA A 192 19.36 -9.83 25.14
C ALA A 192 20.61 -8.98 25.45
N GLN A 193 20.77 -8.53 26.68
CA GLN A 193 21.90 -7.66 27.09
C GLN A 193 23.26 -8.34 26.86
N GLU A 194 23.33 -9.65 27.08
CA GLU A 194 24.51 -10.47 26.84
C GLU A 194 24.94 -10.50 25.36
N TRP A 195 24.07 -10.13 24.42
CA TRP A 195 24.36 -10.14 22.98
C TRP A 195 24.97 -8.84 22.47
N GLU A 196 25.01 -7.77 23.27
CA GLU A 196 25.63 -6.48 22.89
C GLU A 196 27.12 -6.63 22.49
N ARG A 197 27.77 -7.70 22.95
CA ARG A 197 29.21 -7.92 22.80
C ARG A 197 29.52 -9.29 22.19
N LEU A 198 28.63 -9.81 21.35
CA LEU A 198 28.84 -11.08 20.66
C LEU A 198 29.59 -10.89 19.32
N PRO A 199 30.67 -11.65 19.09
CA PRO A 199 31.45 -12.46 20.04
C PRO A 199 32.33 -11.59 20.94
N GLU A 200 32.82 -12.14 22.08
CA GLU A 200 33.70 -11.43 23.03
C GLU A 200 34.91 -10.75 22.37
N ALA A 201 35.38 -11.26 21.24
CA ALA A 201 36.47 -10.68 20.45
C ALA A 201 36.15 -9.28 19.88
N LEU A 202 34.88 -8.86 19.87
CA LEU A 202 34.44 -7.52 19.47
C LEU A 202 34.34 -6.54 20.65
N GLN A 203 34.72 -6.93 21.88
CA GLN A 203 34.63 -6.08 23.08
C GLN A 203 35.42 -4.75 22.98
N ASP A 204 36.48 -4.70 22.17
CA ASP A 204 37.32 -3.52 21.98
C ASP A 204 36.86 -2.61 20.82
N ALA A 205 35.83 -3.01 20.05
CA ALA A 205 35.24 -2.17 19.02
C ALA A 205 34.32 -1.13 19.67
N PRO A 206 34.34 0.15 19.24
CA PRO A 206 33.39 1.14 19.73
C PRO A 206 31.96 0.69 19.39
N ILE A 207 31.09 0.66 20.40
CA ILE A 207 29.66 0.36 20.24
C ILE A 207 28.96 1.67 19.87
N GLU A 208 28.69 1.90 18.59
CA GLU A 208 27.73 2.91 18.16
C GLU A 208 26.31 2.31 18.17
N TYR A 209 25.29 3.19 18.21
CA TYR A 209 23.88 2.84 18.49
C TYR A 209 23.28 1.81 17.51
N ASP A 210 23.96 1.52 16.40
CA ASP A 210 23.48 0.64 15.34
C ASP A 210 24.15 -0.75 15.33
N ASP A 211 25.10 -1.11 16.21
CA ASP A 211 26.05 -2.24 16.02
C ASP A 211 25.64 -3.63 16.57
N LEU A 212 24.36 -3.89 16.82
CA LEU A 212 23.98 -5.16 17.45
C LEU A 212 24.13 -6.37 16.52
N PRO A 213 24.79 -7.45 16.96
CA PRO A 213 25.03 -8.63 16.13
C PRO A 213 23.77 -9.50 15.96
N LEU A 214 22.83 -9.37 16.89
CA LEU A 214 21.66 -10.22 16.98
C LEU A 214 20.55 -9.47 17.72
N LEU A 215 19.36 -9.41 17.13
CA LEU A 215 18.21 -8.75 17.75
C LEU A 215 16.90 -9.48 17.47
N PHE A 216 15.93 -9.25 18.34
CA PHE A 216 14.55 -9.58 18.13
C PHE A 216 13.78 -8.42 17.50
N GLN A 217 12.90 -8.73 16.55
CA GLN A 217 12.02 -7.78 15.89
C GLN A 217 10.59 -8.31 15.90
N PHE A 218 9.68 -7.56 16.51
CA PHE A 218 8.26 -7.72 16.22
C PHE A 218 7.93 -7.07 14.88
N GLN A 219 7.21 -7.79 14.03
CA GLN A 219 6.64 -7.34 12.77
C GLN A 219 5.12 -7.27 12.93
N ASN A 220 4.60 -6.06 13.07
CA ASN A 220 3.21 -5.74 13.30
C ASN A 220 2.55 -5.33 11.98
N GLU A 221 2.06 -6.34 11.25
CA GLU A 221 1.42 -6.15 9.96
C GLU A 221 -0.11 -6.07 10.10
N LEU A 222 -0.81 -5.80 9.00
CA LEU A 222 -2.26 -5.57 9.01
C LEU A 222 -3.09 -6.77 9.51
N ASN A 223 -2.56 -7.99 9.36
CA ASN A 223 -3.26 -9.23 9.69
C ASN A 223 -2.35 -10.27 10.36
N GLN A 224 -1.18 -9.87 10.83
CA GLN A 224 -0.29 -10.78 11.55
C GLN A 224 0.63 -10.01 12.49
N LEU A 225 0.94 -10.62 13.63
CA LEU A 225 2.01 -10.19 14.51
C LEU A 225 3.01 -11.33 14.66
N THR A 226 4.25 -11.09 14.28
CA THR A 226 5.31 -12.11 14.32
C THR A 226 6.51 -11.57 15.07
N LEU A 227 7.08 -12.36 15.98
CA LEU A 227 8.39 -12.13 16.56
C LEU A 227 9.45 -12.87 15.75
N ARG A 228 10.51 -12.17 15.35
CA ARG A 228 11.65 -12.74 14.65
C ARG A 228 12.94 -12.53 15.41
N LEU A 229 13.84 -13.50 15.37
CA LEU A 229 15.25 -13.31 15.69
C LEU A 229 16.01 -13.07 14.38
N CYS A 230 16.81 -12.03 14.30
CA CYS A 230 17.56 -11.69 13.10
C CYS A 230 18.97 -11.19 13.35
N ILE A 231 19.79 -11.47 12.34
CA ILE A 231 21.11 -10.87 12.15
C ILE A 231 20.89 -9.65 11.24
N PRO A 232 21.06 -8.42 11.74
CA PRO A 232 21.08 -7.24 10.88
C PRO A 232 22.33 -7.33 9.97
N SER A 233 22.09 -7.42 8.67
CA SER A 233 23.14 -7.28 7.67
C SER A 233 23.18 -5.82 7.26
N SER A 234 24.06 -5.04 7.87
CA SER A 234 24.16 -3.65 7.48
C SER A 234 25.03 -3.50 6.23
N TYR A 235 24.47 -2.83 5.23
CA TYR A 235 25.23 -2.09 4.22
C TYR A 235 25.65 -0.70 4.75
N ILE A 236 25.37 -0.43 6.02
CA ILE A 236 25.54 0.88 6.66
C ILE A 236 26.93 0.97 7.31
N TYR A 237 27.56 -0.17 7.61
CA TYR A 237 28.92 -0.24 8.13
C TYR A 237 29.90 -0.33 6.97
N ASP A 238 30.92 0.51 7.04
CA ASP A 238 32.18 0.34 6.33
C ASP A 238 33.27 0.15 7.41
N PRO A 239 33.74 -1.09 7.66
CA PRO A 239 33.43 -2.33 6.95
C PRO A 239 32.15 -3.04 7.44
N PRO A 240 31.48 -3.84 6.59
CA PRO A 240 30.28 -4.61 6.96
C PRO A 240 30.54 -5.51 8.17
N TYR A 241 29.50 -5.76 8.97
CA TYR A 241 29.57 -6.65 10.13
C TYR A 241 30.17 -7.99 9.71
N PRO A 242 31.15 -8.58 10.45
CA PRO A 242 32.01 -9.61 9.88
C PRO A 242 31.21 -10.83 9.39
N GLU A 243 31.26 -11.07 8.07
CA GLU A 243 30.56 -12.19 7.40
C GLU A 243 30.75 -13.55 8.09
N PRO A 244 31.95 -13.91 8.63
CA PRO A 244 32.13 -15.17 9.35
C PRO A 244 31.27 -15.31 10.61
N ILE A 245 30.96 -14.21 11.30
CA ILE A 245 30.12 -14.21 12.50
C ILE A 245 28.65 -14.43 12.09
N CYS A 246 28.17 -13.67 11.10
CA CYS A 246 26.84 -13.86 10.52
C CYS A 246 26.62 -15.31 10.10
N GLN A 247 27.61 -15.89 9.40
CA GLN A 247 27.52 -17.27 8.94
C GLN A 247 27.47 -18.26 10.10
N ARG A 248 28.29 -18.07 11.14
CA ARG A 248 28.28 -18.94 12.32
C ARG A 248 26.93 -18.88 13.04
N LEU A 249 26.37 -17.68 13.24
CA LEU A 249 25.04 -17.51 13.82
C LEU A 249 23.99 -18.26 13.00
N LEU A 250 23.97 -18.07 11.68
CA LEU A 250 23.01 -18.74 10.81
C LEU A 250 23.17 -20.27 10.84
N ASP A 251 24.40 -20.78 10.80
CA ASP A 251 24.70 -22.21 10.87
C ASP A 251 24.19 -22.81 12.19
N THR A 252 24.36 -22.11 13.32
CA THR A 252 23.81 -22.53 14.62
C THR A 252 22.29 -22.65 14.55
N ALA A 253 21.60 -21.69 13.94
CA ALA A 253 20.15 -21.77 13.78
C ALA A 253 19.71 -22.91 12.85
N GLN A 254 20.43 -23.14 11.75
CA GLN A 254 20.12 -24.22 10.80
C GLN A 254 20.37 -25.62 11.38
N THR A 255 21.34 -25.77 12.28
CA THR A 255 21.70 -27.06 12.91
C THR A 255 20.84 -27.41 14.12
N HIS A 256 20.09 -26.47 14.67
CA HIS A 256 19.22 -26.65 15.84
C HIS A 256 17.74 -26.30 15.54
N PRO A 257 17.08 -26.99 14.58
CA PRO A 257 15.71 -26.69 14.16
C PRO A 257 14.65 -26.91 15.25
N GLU A 258 14.98 -27.63 16.32
CA GLU A 258 14.15 -27.79 17.52
C GLU A 258 14.06 -26.52 18.37
N VAL A 259 15.02 -25.59 18.22
CA VAL A 259 15.06 -24.27 18.87
C VAL A 259 14.71 -23.16 17.87
N PHE A 260 15.36 -23.18 16.71
CA PHE A 260 15.25 -22.12 15.70
C PHE A 260 14.29 -22.53 14.59
N ARG A 261 13.15 -21.84 14.52
CA ARG A 261 12.08 -22.15 13.57
C ARG A 261 12.23 -21.32 12.31
N GLN A 262 12.30 -21.97 11.16
CA GLN A 262 12.36 -21.34 9.83
C GLN A 262 13.55 -20.36 9.65
N PRO A 263 14.80 -20.77 9.91
CA PRO A 263 15.96 -19.96 9.56
C PRO A 263 16.09 -19.80 8.04
N ASP A 264 16.65 -18.68 7.60
CA ASP A 264 17.01 -18.47 6.20
C ASP A 264 18.06 -19.49 5.75
N ARG A 265 18.11 -19.76 4.43
CA ARG A 265 19.05 -20.74 3.87
C ARG A 265 20.47 -20.19 3.66
N ARG A 266 20.62 -18.87 3.67
CA ARG A 266 21.87 -18.15 3.41
C ARG A 266 21.79 -16.76 4.04
N ILE A 267 22.94 -16.11 4.20
CA ILE A 267 22.99 -14.70 4.59
C ILE A 267 22.26 -13.84 3.56
N MET A 268 21.39 -12.99 4.07
CA MET A 268 20.55 -12.09 3.30
C MET A 268 21.10 -10.67 3.35
N LYS A 269 20.77 -9.88 2.32
CA LYS A 269 21.28 -8.53 2.11
C LYS A 269 20.97 -7.52 3.25
N ARG A 270 19.86 -7.67 3.96
CA ARG A 270 19.42 -6.69 4.97
C ARG A 270 19.17 -7.34 6.33
N TRP A 271 18.38 -8.41 6.32
CA TRP A 271 17.99 -9.11 7.53
C TRP A 271 18.06 -10.60 7.24
N THR A 272 18.91 -11.31 7.99
CA THR A 272 18.96 -12.77 7.95
C THR A 272 18.13 -13.30 9.11
N TRP A 273 17.07 -14.03 8.80
CA TRP A 273 16.15 -14.56 9.81
C TRP A 273 16.68 -15.87 10.39
N MET A 274 16.69 -15.99 11.71
CA MET A 274 17.13 -17.19 12.42
C MET A 274 15.95 -17.93 13.07
N HIS A 275 14.96 -17.20 13.58
CA HIS A 275 13.80 -17.79 14.24
C HIS A 275 12.55 -16.98 13.92
N ARG A 276 11.42 -17.67 13.76
CA ARG A 276 10.08 -17.08 13.62
C ARG A 276 9.12 -17.66 14.68
N ALA A 277 8.48 -16.78 15.43
CA ALA A 277 7.37 -17.09 16.32
C ALA A 277 6.15 -16.24 15.95
N GLU A 278 5.03 -16.89 15.65
CA GLU A 278 3.78 -16.22 15.30
C GLU A 278 2.96 -15.92 16.56
N PHE A 279 2.66 -14.64 16.78
CA PHE A 279 1.87 -14.16 17.91
C PHE A 279 0.39 -14.02 17.54
N LEU A 280 0.10 -13.42 16.39
CA LEU A 280 -1.25 -13.31 15.84
C LEU A 280 -1.24 -13.71 14.37
N SER A 281 -2.29 -14.41 13.96
CA SER A 281 -2.56 -14.85 12.59
C SER A 281 -3.72 -14.07 11.99
N ALA A 282 -3.95 -14.17 10.68
CA ALA A 282 -5.02 -13.43 10.01
C ALA A 282 -6.42 -13.70 10.60
N GLY A 283 -6.68 -14.91 11.08
CA GLY A 283 -7.95 -15.26 11.72
C GLY A 283 -8.13 -14.63 13.10
N ASP A 284 -7.05 -14.19 13.75
CA ASP A 284 -7.13 -13.53 15.06
C ASP A 284 -7.62 -12.08 14.94
N TYR A 285 -7.51 -11.45 13.75
CA TYR A 285 -7.95 -10.07 13.51
C TYR A 285 -9.42 -9.98 13.08
N ASP A 286 -10.07 -11.09 12.75
CA ASP A 286 -11.44 -11.10 12.24
C ASP A 286 -12.44 -10.85 13.38
N GLY A 287 -13.02 -9.65 13.41
CA GLY A 287 -14.00 -9.26 14.43
C GLY A 287 -13.45 -9.14 15.86
N ALA A 288 -12.13 -9.14 16.02
CA ALA A 288 -11.49 -9.05 17.33
C ALA A 288 -11.40 -7.61 17.85
N ASP A 289 -11.54 -7.45 19.16
CA ASP A 289 -11.20 -6.24 19.88
C ASP A 289 -9.76 -6.30 20.44
N MET A 290 -9.26 -5.15 20.90
CA MET A 290 -7.91 -5.06 21.47
C MET A 290 -7.73 -5.90 22.73
N GLU A 291 -8.77 -6.09 23.54
CA GLU A 291 -8.70 -6.92 24.74
C GLU A 291 -8.36 -8.38 24.38
N SER A 292 -9.09 -8.97 23.42
CA SER A 292 -8.83 -10.34 22.97
C SER A 292 -7.46 -10.50 22.30
N LEU A 293 -7.03 -9.50 21.52
CA LEU A 293 -5.70 -9.51 20.89
C LEU A 293 -4.59 -9.46 21.93
N THR A 294 -4.70 -8.57 22.93
CA THR A 294 -3.69 -8.41 23.97
C THR A 294 -3.58 -9.64 24.87
N GLU A 295 -4.68 -10.30 25.23
CA GLU A 295 -4.65 -11.58 25.96
C GLU A 295 -3.86 -12.68 25.21
N LYS A 296 -4.07 -12.79 23.89
CA LYS A 296 -3.33 -13.74 23.05
C LYS A 296 -1.85 -13.39 22.96
N ILE A 297 -1.55 -12.11 22.78
CA ILE A 297 -0.17 -11.59 22.75
C ILE A 297 0.52 -11.94 24.08
N ASP A 298 -0.10 -11.66 25.22
CA ASP A 298 0.46 -11.93 26.55
C ASP A 298 0.68 -13.41 26.79
N SER A 299 -0.30 -14.25 26.45
CA SER A 299 -0.17 -15.71 26.58
C SER A 299 1.05 -16.23 25.82
N LYS A 300 1.26 -15.75 24.58
CA LYS A 300 2.40 -16.15 23.76
C LYS A 300 3.71 -15.51 24.20
N TRP A 301 3.69 -14.27 24.69
CA TRP A 301 4.85 -13.58 25.21
C TRP A 301 5.40 -14.30 26.45
N GLN A 302 4.52 -14.63 27.41
CA GLN A 302 4.91 -15.36 28.61
C GLN A 302 5.46 -16.76 28.27
N LYS A 303 4.86 -17.44 27.29
CA LYS A 303 5.41 -18.71 26.78
C LYS A 303 6.79 -18.51 26.15
N PHE A 304 6.98 -17.47 25.35
CA PHE A 304 8.26 -17.17 24.74
C PHE A 304 9.33 -16.92 25.80
N LEU A 305 9.06 -16.07 26.79
CA LEU A 305 9.97 -15.76 27.90
C LEU A 305 10.32 -17.00 28.73
N ALA A 306 9.34 -17.85 29.03
CA ALA A 306 9.54 -19.03 29.87
C ALA A 306 10.20 -20.22 29.15
N GLN A 307 10.03 -20.35 27.83
CA GLN A 307 10.40 -21.57 27.09
C GLN A 307 11.34 -21.33 25.92
N ASP A 308 11.02 -20.37 25.04
CA ASP A 308 11.75 -20.20 23.78
C ASP A 308 13.01 -19.34 23.98
N LEU A 309 12.92 -18.21 24.69
CA LEU A 309 14.05 -17.31 24.97
C LEU A 309 15.22 -18.01 25.69
N PRO A 310 15.03 -18.80 26.77
CA PRO A 310 16.14 -19.48 27.44
C PRO A 310 16.83 -20.52 26.55
N LYS A 311 16.07 -21.23 25.69
CA LYS A 311 16.64 -22.19 24.74
C LYS A 311 17.45 -21.50 23.65
N ILE A 312 16.93 -20.39 23.12
CA ILE A 312 17.64 -19.56 22.14
C ILE A 312 18.96 -19.08 22.75
N ARG A 313 18.92 -18.46 23.93
CA ARG A 313 20.13 -17.98 24.63
C ARG A 313 21.13 -19.11 24.85
N ALA A 314 20.70 -20.24 25.40
CA ALA A 314 21.59 -21.38 25.64
C ALA A 314 22.31 -21.88 24.37
N GLN A 315 21.67 -21.83 23.20
CA GLN A 315 22.32 -22.21 21.93
C GLN A 315 23.27 -21.14 21.40
N ILE A 316 22.93 -19.86 21.58
CA ILE A 316 23.82 -18.74 21.19
C ILE A 316 25.07 -18.71 22.09
N ASP A 317 24.91 -18.95 23.40
CA ASP A 317 26.00 -18.92 24.38
C ASP A 317 26.98 -20.09 24.21
N GLN A 318 26.54 -21.19 23.58
CA GLN A 318 27.37 -22.37 23.27
C GLN A 318 28.16 -22.24 21.97
N ILE A 319 27.99 -21.15 21.21
CA ILE A 319 28.71 -20.97 19.96
C ILE A 319 30.21 -20.83 20.25
N ASP A 320 31.01 -21.73 19.68
CA ASP A 320 32.45 -21.60 19.66
C ASP A 320 32.89 -20.59 18.59
N TRP A 321 33.40 -19.46 19.06
CA TRP A 321 33.92 -18.39 18.22
C TRP A 321 35.40 -18.55 17.85
N SER A 322 36.07 -19.60 18.35
CA SER A 322 37.48 -19.84 18.08
C SER A 322 37.77 -20.05 16.58
N GLY A 323 38.94 -19.59 16.14
CA GLY A 323 39.39 -19.76 14.75
C GLY A 323 38.77 -18.79 13.73
N LEU A 324 37.86 -17.90 14.14
CA LEU A 324 37.44 -16.78 13.29
C LEU A 324 38.54 -15.72 13.24
N LYS A 325 38.92 -15.30 12.03
CA LYS A 325 39.83 -14.17 11.84
C LYS A 325 39.02 -12.89 11.80
N PHE A 326 39.18 -12.05 12.83
CA PHE A 326 38.69 -10.68 12.85
C PHE A 326 39.78 -9.84 12.17
N SER A 327 39.66 -9.63 10.85
CA SER A 327 40.61 -8.82 10.07
C SER A 327 40.12 -7.40 9.90
#